data_AF-K0T350-F1
#
_entry.id   AF-K0T350-F1
#
_cell.length_a   1.000
_cell.length_b   1.000
_cell.length_c   1.000
_cell.angle_alpha   90.00
_cell.angle_beta   90.00
_cell.angle_gamma   90.00
#
_symmetry.space_group_name_H-M   'P 1'
#
loop_
_entity.id
_entity.type
_entity.pdbx_description
1 polymer ?
#
loop_
_entity_poly.entity_id
_entity_poly.type
_entity_poly.pdbx_seq_one_letter_code
_entity_poly.pdbx_strand_id
1 'polypeptide(L)'
;MLRLLATSTSAQAAAAVAALRSPAAPLFAAYSTVSRSTSVNHNRGGVSAAAAAAALVGLVAASAASQEGGSTARCQAAISPNEPVLKSPIVMVDRSGARLEVYPWGAHVTSYKTAEGRELIFLSRDAILDGKNAKAIRGGIPLCFPQFGQPDKSYPQHGFLRNNYWKVVPSSRRYDDRGGATIAFELDLNDVINARGDGKWGPETRLNARCTLSLAFDRDSLTTTITMTNTGDSDWDFQVLLHNYFMVRGHAALDGEQCYVRGLEGYGVSDKVSGEEYMSGGEPVTVPDKLIDRVYTPPAGKAELNLVIGTGDSSTVELTARGNVDGRPVAVSGVVWNPHEEKAKGMSDFGSDQYRDMLCVEPGLLDKVPALKPGRSATFTQVIKAV
;
A
#
# COMPACT_ATOMS: atom_id res chain seq x y z
N MET A 1 -10.69 20.53 -69.81
CA MET A 1 -12.09 20.14 -70.12
C MET A 1 -12.91 20.31 -68.84
N LEU A 2 -13.93 21.17 -68.91
CA LEU A 2 -15.10 21.46 -68.03
C LEU A 2 -15.14 20.89 -66.59
N ARG A 3 -15.25 21.73 -65.52
CA ARG A 3 -16.45 22.39 -64.89
C ARG A 3 -17.40 21.38 -64.20
N LEU A 4 -18.00 21.55 -63.01
CA LEU A 4 -18.46 22.65 -62.10
C LEU A 4 -18.30 22.17 -60.62
N LEU A 5 -18.05 22.94 -59.54
CA LEU A 5 -18.65 24.15 -58.90
C LEU A 5 -20.06 23.99 -58.25
N ALA A 6 -20.11 24.12 -56.91
CA ALA A 6 -21.04 24.91 -56.04
C ALA A 6 -21.13 24.25 -54.62
N THR A 7 -20.72 24.83 -53.48
CA THR A 7 -21.27 25.96 -52.66
C THR A 7 -22.77 25.78 -52.33
N SER A 8 -23.35 25.98 -51.13
CA SER A 8 -22.95 26.60 -49.85
C SER A 8 -24.14 26.51 -48.84
N THR A 9 -23.82 26.47 -47.53
CA THR A 9 -24.47 27.16 -46.38
C THR A 9 -26.00 27.21 -46.12
N SER A 10 -26.40 26.89 -44.89
CA SER A 10 -27.22 27.70 -43.92
C SER A 10 -27.49 26.80 -42.68
N ALA A 11 -27.23 27.12 -41.41
CA ALA A 11 -27.41 28.29 -40.54
C ALA A 11 -28.83 28.42 -39.91
N GLN A 12 -28.83 28.50 -38.57
CA GLN A 12 -29.80 29.12 -37.62
C GLN A 12 -30.89 28.31 -36.91
N ALA A 13 -30.81 28.27 -35.56
CA ALA A 13 -31.72 28.94 -34.60
C ALA A 13 -31.10 28.81 -33.17
N ALA A 14 -30.56 29.88 -32.54
CA ALA A 14 -31.20 30.92 -31.69
C ALA A 14 -31.78 30.33 -30.36
N ALA A 15 -31.22 30.56 -29.16
CA ALA A 15 -30.98 31.77 -28.34
C ALA A 15 -32.16 32.15 -27.39
N ALA A 16 -31.78 32.67 -26.19
CA ALA A 16 -32.57 33.22 -25.07
C ALA A 16 -32.76 32.26 -23.86
N VAL A 17 -32.57 32.62 -22.59
CA VAL A 17 -32.74 33.91 -21.88
C VAL A 17 -31.72 34.09 -20.74
N ALA A 18 -31.39 35.34 -20.45
CA ALA A 18 -30.44 35.84 -19.47
C ALA A 18 -30.96 35.97 -18.02
N ALA A 19 -29.99 36.01 -17.10
CA ALA A 19 -29.88 36.88 -15.91
C ALA A 19 -31.00 36.93 -14.86
N LEU A 20 -30.63 36.62 -13.61
CA LEU A 20 -31.05 37.39 -12.44
C LEU A 20 -29.92 37.44 -11.41
N ARG A 21 -29.68 38.65 -10.90
CA ARG A 21 -28.68 39.05 -9.90
C ARG A 21 -29.17 38.70 -8.48
N SER A 22 -28.19 38.58 -7.57
CA SER A 22 -28.13 38.44 -6.10
C SER A 22 -29.16 39.24 -5.24
N PRO A 23 -29.03 39.32 -3.89
CA PRO A 23 -28.68 38.37 -2.81
C PRO A 23 -29.76 38.35 -1.69
N ALA A 24 -29.75 37.39 -0.75
CA ALA A 24 -30.31 37.60 0.60
C ALA A 24 -29.87 36.53 1.61
N ALA A 25 -29.13 36.98 2.64
CA ALA A 25 -29.13 36.35 3.95
C ALA A 25 -30.45 36.64 4.68
N PRO A 26 -30.78 35.87 5.72
CA PRO A 26 -31.33 36.50 6.91
C PRO A 26 -30.49 36.17 8.15
N LEU A 27 -30.18 37.24 8.87
CA LEU A 27 -29.90 37.26 10.30
C LEU A 27 -31.07 36.64 11.07
N PHE A 28 -30.77 35.80 12.06
CA PHE A 28 -31.56 35.75 13.29
C PHE A 28 -30.61 35.81 14.48
N ALA A 29 -30.80 36.85 15.28
CA ALA A 29 -30.14 37.09 16.55
C ALA A 29 -31.08 36.72 17.70
N ALA A 30 -30.46 36.21 18.76
CA ALA A 30 -30.80 36.32 20.19
C ALA A 30 -32.14 35.77 20.71
N TYR A 31 -32.09 34.95 21.78
CA TYR A 31 -32.22 35.43 23.17
C TYR A 31 -31.97 34.32 24.20
N SER A 32 -31.07 34.61 25.15
CA SER A 32 -31.10 34.26 26.60
C SER A 32 -31.02 32.78 27.02
N THR A 33 -30.46 32.36 28.16
CA THR A 33 -30.13 33.01 29.43
C THR A 33 -28.93 32.32 30.11
N VAL A 34 -28.25 33.11 30.92
CA VAL A 34 -27.21 32.82 31.91
C VAL A 34 -27.63 31.78 32.95
N SER A 35 -26.70 30.89 33.34
CA SER A 35 -26.57 30.48 34.74
C SER A 35 -25.09 30.30 35.10
N ARG A 36 -24.57 31.25 35.89
CA ARG A 36 -23.31 31.14 36.64
C ARG A 36 -23.50 30.19 37.82
N SER A 37 -22.49 29.39 38.11
CA SER A 37 -22.10 29.14 39.50
C SER A 37 -20.57 29.17 39.62
N THR A 38 -20.08 30.20 40.28
CA THR A 38 -18.73 30.33 40.85
C THR A 38 -18.63 29.49 42.13
N SER A 39 -17.51 28.83 42.40
CA SER A 39 -16.52 29.13 43.47
C SER A 39 -15.91 27.78 43.92
N VAL A 40 -14.68 27.62 44.43
CA VAL A 40 -13.54 28.49 44.75
C VAL A 40 -12.28 27.59 44.92
N ASN A 41 -11.13 28.22 44.70
CA ASN A 41 -9.74 27.75 44.89
C ASN A 41 -9.39 27.15 46.26
N HIS A 42 -8.36 26.28 46.27
CA HIS A 42 -7.09 26.28 47.05
C HIS A 42 -6.47 24.85 46.90
N ASN A 43 -5.18 24.54 46.84
CA ASN A 43 -3.91 25.23 47.04
C ASN A 43 -2.76 24.35 46.45
N ARG A 44 -1.66 24.99 46.05
CA ARG A 44 -0.23 24.59 46.04
C ARG A 44 0.21 23.10 45.97
N GLY A 45 1.23 22.87 45.14
CA GLY A 45 2.32 21.93 45.42
C GLY A 45 2.88 21.26 44.17
N GLY A 46 4.04 21.71 43.69
CA GLY A 46 4.73 21.07 42.57
C GLY A 46 5.52 19.83 43.01
N VAL A 47 5.64 18.84 42.13
CA VAL A 47 6.79 17.93 42.02
C VAL A 47 6.86 17.41 40.58
N SER A 48 8.07 17.37 40.03
CA SER A 48 8.44 16.68 38.79
C SER A 48 8.31 15.16 38.94
N ALA A 49 7.90 14.44 37.88
CA ALA A 49 8.54 13.18 37.45
C ALA A 49 7.80 12.56 36.25
N ALA A 50 8.59 11.82 35.48
CA ALA A 50 8.28 11.14 34.23
C ALA A 50 7.38 9.89 34.38
N ALA A 51 6.96 9.42 33.20
CA ALA A 51 6.57 8.05 32.84
C ALA A 51 5.23 7.50 33.34
N ALA A 52 4.36 7.13 32.38
CA ALA A 52 3.63 5.86 32.42
C ALA A 52 3.13 5.50 31.02
N ALA A 53 3.70 4.42 30.48
CA ALA A 53 3.19 3.68 29.34
C ALA A 53 2.13 2.66 29.80
N ALA A 54 1.32 2.21 28.83
CA ALA A 54 0.61 0.93 28.76
C ALA A 54 -0.48 0.62 29.82
N ALA A 55 -1.71 0.43 29.34
CA ALA A 55 -2.49 -0.81 29.51
C ALA A 55 -3.93 -0.62 29.01
N LEU A 56 -4.37 -1.48 28.09
CA LEU A 56 -5.73 -2.03 28.14
C LEU A 56 -5.75 -3.38 27.39
N VAL A 57 -5.47 -4.45 28.14
CA VAL A 57 -5.83 -5.83 27.79
C VAL A 57 -6.90 -6.22 28.81
N GLY A 58 -8.12 -6.47 28.33
CA GLY A 58 -9.26 -6.90 29.14
C GLY A 58 -9.76 -8.27 28.68
N LEU A 59 -9.49 -9.27 29.51
CA LEU A 59 -9.93 -10.66 29.44
C LEU A 59 -11.47 -10.79 29.52
N VAL A 60 -12.07 -11.71 28.75
CA VAL A 60 -13.31 -12.39 29.15
C VAL A 60 -13.24 -13.88 28.76
N ALA A 61 -13.23 -14.74 29.77
CA ALA A 61 -13.56 -16.17 29.78
C ALA A 61 -14.16 -16.43 31.18
N ALA A 62 -15.13 -17.29 31.47
CA ALA A 62 -15.88 -18.31 30.76
C ALA A 62 -17.16 -18.63 31.59
N SER A 63 -18.12 -19.37 31.03
CA SER A 63 -18.85 -20.39 31.80
C SER A 63 -19.42 -21.49 30.89
N ALA A 64 -19.49 -22.70 31.42
CA ALA A 64 -19.53 -23.98 30.70
C ALA A 64 -20.93 -24.61 30.49
N ALA A 65 -20.99 -25.40 29.41
CA ALA A 65 -21.60 -26.73 29.21
C ALA A 65 -23.02 -27.11 29.71
N SER A 66 -23.82 -27.63 28.76
CA SER A 66 -24.48 -28.95 28.88
C SER A 66 -24.87 -29.51 27.49
N GLN A 67 -24.73 -30.83 27.32
CA GLN A 67 -24.98 -31.63 26.11
C GLN A 67 -26.47 -31.82 25.78
N GLU A 68 -26.81 -32.03 24.51
CA GLU A 68 -27.53 -33.21 24.02
C GLU A 68 -27.54 -33.28 22.48
N GLY A 69 -27.58 -34.50 21.93
CA GLY A 69 -27.33 -34.83 20.53
C GLY A 69 -28.51 -34.61 19.58
N GLY A 70 -28.20 -34.54 18.28
CA GLY A 70 -29.19 -34.50 17.21
C GLY A 70 -28.58 -34.15 15.87
N SER A 71 -28.40 -35.18 15.02
CA SER A 71 -28.26 -35.17 13.56
C SER A 71 -28.20 -33.79 12.88
N THR A 72 -27.00 -33.34 12.51
CA THR A 72 -26.84 -32.17 11.64
C THR A 72 -26.79 -32.61 10.17
N ALA A 73 -27.96 -32.77 9.55
CA ALA A 73 -28.08 -32.48 8.13
C ALA A 73 -27.95 -30.95 7.97
N ARG A 74 -26.72 -30.45 7.82
CA ARG A 74 -26.48 -29.06 7.39
C ARG A 74 -26.31 -29.06 5.88
N CYS A 75 -27.26 -28.42 5.21
CA CYS A 75 -27.19 -28.03 3.82
C CYS A 75 -25.80 -27.47 3.49
N GLN A 76 -24.99 -28.25 2.79
CA GLN A 76 -23.96 -27.71 1.91
C GLN A 76 -24.71 -27.05 0.75
N ALA A 77 -25.01 -25.77 0.89
CA ALA A 77 -25.22 -24.94 -0.28
C ALA A 77 -23.87 -24.86 -1.00
N ALA A 78 -23.72 -25.69 -2.02
CA ALA A 78 -22.65 -25.60 -2.98
C ALA A 78 -22.63 -24.17 -3.55
N ILE A 79 -21.57 -23.42 -3.24
CA ILE A 79 -21.30 -22.14 -3.89
C ILE A 79 -20.93 -22.48 -5.34
N SER A 80 -21.77 -22.05 -6.28
CA SER A 80 -21.50 -22.16 -7.72
C SER A 80 -20.18 -21.45 -8.08
N PRO A 81 -19.40 -21.96 -9.05
CA PRO A 81 -18.15 -21.35 -9.51
C PRO A 81 -18.47 -20.15 -10.42
N ASN A 82 -18.99 -19.06 -9.86
CA ASN A 82 -19.04 -17.80 -10.57
C ASN A 82 -17.68 -17.12 -10.43
N GLU A 83 -17.05 -16.82 -11.57
CA GLU A 83 -15.74 -16.20 -11.71
C GLU A 83 -15.50 -15.09 -10.66
N PRO A 84 -14.28 -14.96 -10.10
CA PRO A 84 -13.98 -13.89 -9.17
C PRO A 84 -13.88 -12.57 -9.93
N VAL A 85 -15.00 -11.88 -10.18
CA VAL A 85 -14.94 -10.45 -10.53
C VAL A 85 -14.32 -9.73 -9.34
N LEU A 86 -13.20 -9.00 -9.55
CA LEU A 86 -12.68 -8.12 -8.50
C LEU A 86 -13.81 -7.25 -7.98
N LYS A 87 -14.03 -7.31 -6.67
CA LYS A 87 -14.87 -6.30 -6.01
C LYS A 87 -14.29 -4.94 -6.37
N SER A 88 -15.16 -4.02 -6.74
CA SER A 88 -14.79 -2.62 -6.97
C SER A 88 -13.92 -2.10 -5.83
N PRO A 89 -12.98 -1.18 -6.11
CA PRO A 89 -12.08 -0.68 -5.10
C PRO A 89 -12.87 -0.03 -3.97
N ILE A 90 -12.34 -0.16 -2.77
CA ILE A 90 -12.77 0.65 -1.64
C ILE A 90 -12.10 2.01 -1.81
N VAL A 91 -12.94 3.02 -2.00
CA VAL A 91 -12.50 4.42 -2.09
C VAL A 91 -12.78 5.09 -0.76
N MET A 92 -11.76 5.71 -0.17
CA MET A 92 -11.88 6.52 1.04
C MET A 92 -11.39 7.93 0.75
N VAL A 93 -12.14 8.92 1.24
CA VAL A 93 -11.76 10.33 1.21
C VAL A 93 -11.79 10.82 2.65
N ASP A 94 -10.69 11.38 3.13
CA ASP A 94 -10.63 11.94 4.48
C ASP A 94 -11.25 13.35 4.55
N ARG A 95 -11.19 14.02 5.71
CA ARG A 95 -11.74 15.38 5.86
C ARG A 95 -10.90 16.45 5.16
N SER A 96 -9.61 16.20 4.93
CA SER A 96 -8.73 17.12 4.18
C SER A 96 -9.02 17.10 2.68
N GLY A 97 -9.64 16.02 2.18
CA GLY A 97 -9.89 15.78 0.77
C GLY A 97 -8.90 14.79 0.13
N ALA A 98 -7.90 14.32 0.88
CA ALA A 98 -7.01 13.26 0.40
C ALA A 98 -7.80 11.97 0.17
N ARG A 99 -7.36 11.18 -0.82
CA ARG A 99 -8.12 10.04 -1.35
C ARG A 99 -7.26 8.81 -1.52
N LEU A 100 -7.71 7.70 -0.94
CA LEU A 100 -7.08 6.38 -1.03
C LEU A 100 -8.01 5.41 -1.78
N GLU A 101 -7.46 4.65 -2.71
CA GLU A 101 -8.14 3.53 -3.37
C GLU A 101 -7.43 2.20 -3.09
N VAL A 102 -8.19 1.21 -2.62
CA VAL A 102 -7.66 -0.11 -2.27
C VAL A 102 -8.58 -1.21 -2.78
N TYR A 103 -8.04 -2.15 -3.55
CA TYR A 103 -8.75 -3.37 -3.92
C TYR A 103 -8.66 -4.40 -2.79
N PRO A 104 -9.76 -5.07 -2.41
CA PRO A 104 -9.68 -6.23 -1.51
C PRO A 104 -8.82 -7.36 -2.07
N TRP A 105 -8.70 -7.46 -3.39
CA TRP A 105 -7.73 -8.33 -4.04
C TRP A 105 -6.32 -7.81 -3.80
N GLY A 106 -5.50 -8.65 -3.17
CA GLY A 106 -4.15 -8.31 -2.75
C GLY A 106 -4.06 -7.33 -1.57
N ALA A 107 -5.20 -6.87 -1.02
CA ALA A 107 -5.27 -5.65 -0.21
C ALA A 107 -4.48 -4.50 -0.87
N HIS A 108 -4.68 -4.36 -2.18
CA HIS A 108 -3.75 -3.70 -3.08
C HIS A 108 -4.11 -2.22 -3.20
N VAL A 109 -3.25 -1.34 -2.68
CA VAL A 109 -3.39 0.11 -2.86
C VAL A 109 -3.11 0.43 -4.32
N THR A 110 -4.06 1.04 -5.01
CA THR A 110 -3.93 1.40 -6.44
C THR A 110 -3.81 2.90 -6.69
N SER A 111 -4.20 3.74 -5.72
CA SER A 111 -4.10 5.20 -5.81
C SER A 111 -4.01 5.79 -4.40
N TYR A 112 -3.18 6.82 -4.27
CA TYR A 112 -3.18 7.72 -3.13
C TYR A 112 -2.94 9.15 -3.61
N LYS A 113 -3.99 9.98 -3.49
CA LYS A 113 -3.95 11.40 -3.84
C LYS A 113 -3.94 12.25 -2.58
N THR A 114 -2.99 13.18 -2.50
CA THR A 114 -2.93 14.15 -1.40
C THR A 114 -4.14 15.09 -1.43
N ALA A 115 -4.33 15.88 -0.37
CA ALA A 115 -5.38 16.90 -0.29
C ALA A 115 -5.29 17.93 -1.43
N GLU A 116 -4.09 18.20 -1.94
CA GLU A 116 -3.80 19.08 -3.06
C GLU A 116 -4.01 18.41 -4.42
N GLY A 117 -4.42 17.14 -4.45
CA GLY A 117 -4.73 16.38 -5.66
C GLY A 117 -3.52 15.74 -6.35
N ARG A 118 -2.34 15.73 -5.71
CA ARG A 118 -1.14 15.07 -6.25
C ARG A 118 -1.28 13.56 -6.09
N GLU A 119 -1.33 12.83 -7.21
CA GLU A 119 -1.26 11.35 -7.22
C GLU A 119 0.18 10.91 -6.97
N LEU A 120 0.40 10.08 -5.94
CA LEU A 120 1.72 9.56 -5.61
C LEU A 120 1.97 8.16 -6.17
N ILE A 121 0.91 7.39 -6.46
CA ILE A 121 1.01 5.98 -6.80
C ILE A 121 0.70 5.78 -8.28
N PHE A 122 1.63 5.14 -9.00
CA PHE A 122 1.45 4.78 -10.39
C PHE A 122 0.63 3.49 -10.51
N LEU A 123 -0.38 3.52 -11.37
CA LEU A 123 -1.10 2.33 -11.84
C LEU A 123 -0.95 2.24 -13.36
N SER A 124 -0.64 1.05 -13.88
CA SER A 124 -0.62 0.91 -15.33
C SER A 124 -2.03 1.09 -15.90
N ARG A 125 -2.12 1.74 -17.07
CA ARG A 125 -3.39 1.89 -17.78
C ARG A 125 -3.89 0.55 -18.37
N ASP A 126 -2.96 -0.39 -18.57
CA ASP A 126 -3.23 -1.73 -19.09
C ASP A 126 -3.27 -2.76 -17.95
N ALA A 127 -3.31 -2.30 -16.69
CA ALA A 127 -3.41 -3.16 -15.53
C ALA A 127 -4.68 -4.02 -15.60
N ILE A 128 -4.52 -5.32 -15.39
CA ILE A 128 -5.63 -6.28 -15.37
C ILE A 128 -6.28 -6.23 -13.99
N LEU A 129 -7.52 -5.73 -13.94
CA LEU A 129 -8.31 -5.52 -12.71
C LEU A 129 -9.52 -6.48 -12.62
N ASP A 130 -9.47 -7.61 -13.31
CA ASP A 130 -10.58 -8.58 -13.36
C ASP A 130 -10.42 -9.75 -12.39
N GLY A 131 -9.23 -9.95 -11.80
CA GLY A 131 -8.95 -11.02 -10.85
C GLY A 131 -8.83 -12.40 -11.50
N LYS A 132 -8.96 -12.46 -12.83
CA LYS A 132 -8.89 -13.71 -13.58
C LYS A 132 -7.45 -14.23 -13.58
N ASN A 133 -7.33 -15.55 -13.61
CA ASN A 133 -6.04 -16.27 -13.61
C ASN A 133 -5.12 -15.89 -12.45
N ALA A 134 -5.68 -15.44 -11.32
CA ALA A 134 -4.92 -15.04 -10.15
C ALA A 134 -3.82 -13.99 -10.43
N LYS A 135 -3.98 -13.12 -11.43
CA LYS A 135 -2.96 -12.12 -11.76
C LYS A 135 -2.86 -11.03 -10.68
N ALA A 136 -1.62 -10.62 -10.38
CA ALA A 136 -1.37 -9.45 -9.54
C ALA A 136 -1.67 -8.18 -10.34
N ILE A 137 -2.12 -7.12 -9.65
CA ILE A 137 -2.35 -5.82 -10.28
C ILE A 137 -1.00 -5.17 -10.62
N ARG A 138 -0.87 -4.64 -11.85
CA ARG A 138 0.34 -3.98 -12.33
C ARG A 138 0.35 -2.50 -11.94
N GLY A 139 1.24 -2.12 -11.04
CA GLY A 139 1.27 -0.80 -10.40
C GLY A 139 0.73 -0.88 -8.97
N GLY A 140 0.53 0.27 -8.32
CA GLY A 140 0.05 0.32 -6.96
C GLY A 140 1.14 0.00 -5.92
N ILE A 141 0.71 -0.64 -4.83
CA ILE A 141 1.58 -1.21 -3.80
C ILE A 141 1.28 -2.72 -3.65
N PRO A 142 1.77 -3.58 -4.58
CA PRO A 142 1.72 -5.02 -4.41
C PRO A 142 2.47 -5.49 -3.16
N LEU A 143 1.88 -6.45 -2.45
CA LEU A 143 2.47 -7.08 -1.27
C LEU A 143 3.26 -8.34 -1.66
N CYS A 144 4.54 -8.40 -1.29
CA CYS A 144 5.40 -9.57 -1.50
C CYS A 144 5.60 -10.31 -0.17
N PHE A 145 5.19 -11.58 -0.09
CA PHE A 145 5.40 -12.46 1.07
C PHE A 145 4.96 -13.89 0.72
N PRO A 146 5.70 -14.94 1.15
CA PRO A 146 6.86 -14.93 2.04
C PRO A 146 8.20 -14.75 1.33
N GLN A 147 8.22 -14.40 0.04
CA GLN A 147 9.45 -14.22 -0.71
C GLN A 147 9.38 -13.01 -1.65
N PHE A 148 10.53 -12.42 -1.94
CA PHE A 148 10.70 -11.43 -2.99
C PHE A 148 11.37 -12.09 -4.21
N GLY A 149 10.87 -11.81 -5.42
CA GLY A 149 11.31 -12.53 -6.63
C GLY A 149 10.84 -13.98 -6.59
N GLN A 150 11.68 -14.93 -7.02
CA GLN A 150 11.36 -16.36 -6.93
C GLN A 150 12.59 -17.20 -6.54
N PRO A 151 13.23 -16.92 -5.38
CA PRO A 151 14.37 -17.71 -4.92
C PRO A 151 13.96 -19.17 -4.69
N ASP A 152 12.82 -19.39 -4.04
CA ASP A 152 12.22 -20.71 -3.97
C ASP A 152 11.19 -20.87 -5.09
N LYS A 153 11.52 -21.74 -6.05
CA LYS A 153 10.64 -22.07 -7.17
C LYS A 153 9.41 -22.87 -6.72
N SER A 154 9.40 -23.43 -5.51
CA SER A 154 8.22 -24.03 -4.90
C SER A 154 7.20 -22.99 -4.44
N TYR A 155 7.46 -21.69 -4.61
CA TYR A 155 6.50 -20.61 -4.36
C TYR A 155 6.25 -19.83 -5.66
N PRO A 156 5.09 -19.17 -5.83
CA PRO A 156 4.88 -18.20 -6.90
C PRO A 156 5.85 -17.03 -6.75
N GLN A 157 6.16 -16.38 -7.87
CA GLN A 157 7.00 -15.18 -7.86
C GLN A 157 6.35 -14.09 -6.99
N HIS A 158 7.10 -13.58 -6.02
CA HIS A 158 6.73 -12.65 -4.96
C HIS A 158 5.74 -13.20 -3.91
N GLY A 159 5.57 -14.52 -3.85
CA GLY A 159 4.66 -15.17 -2.92
C GLY A 159 3.19 -14.89 -3.26
N PHE A 160 2.33 -14.87 -2.24
CA PHE A 160 0.90 -15.15 -2.43
C PHE A 160 -0.02 -13.97 -2.13
N LEU A 161 0.42 -13.01 -1.33
CA LEU A 161 -0.47 -12.00 -0.75
C LEU A 161 -1.20 -11.20 -1.83
N ARG A 162 -0.49 -10.78 -2.89
CA ARG A 162 -1.01 -9.97 -4.00
C ARG A 162 -1.94 -10.70 -4.98
N ASN A 163 -2.15 -12.01 -4.81
CA ASN A 163 -2.94 -12.86 -5.72
C ASN A 163 -4.20 -13.41 -5.04
N ASN A 164 -4.53 -12.95 -3.84
CA ASN A 164 -5.63 -13.49 -3.03
C ASN A 164 -6.55 -12.39 -2.51
N TYR A 165 -7.80 -12.73 -2.23
CA TYR A 165 -8.74 -11.80 -1.61
C TYR A 165 -8.48 -11.68 -0.11
N TRP A 166 -8.44 -10.44 0.34
CA TRP A 166 -8.39 -10.12 1.75
C TRP A 166 -9.78 -9.69 2.24
N LYS A 167 -10.08 -10.03 3.49
CA LYS A 167 -11.31 -9.61 4.17
C LYS A 167 -11.04 -8.24 4.81
N VAL A 168 -11.96 -7.30 4.65
CA VAL A 168 -11.91 -6.05 5.43
C VAL A 168 -12.15 -6.38 6.89
N VAL A 169 -11.27 -5.92 7.78
CA VAL A 169 -11.46 -6.08 9.23
C VAL A 169 -12.67 -5.25 9.65
N PRO A 170 -13.69 -5.85 10.30
CA PRO A 170 -14.88 -5.12 10.74
C PRO A 170 -14.51 -3.92 11.61
N SER A 171 -15.19 -2.78 11.40
CA SER A 171 -15.00 -1.55 12.18
C SER A 171 -13.57 -0.97 12.16
N SER A 172 -12.71 -1.41 11.24
CA SER A 172 -11.37 -0.84 11.01
C SER A 172 -11.41 0.48 10.23
N ARG A 173 -12.49 0.70 9.47
CA ARG A 173 -12.76 1.95 8.78
C ARG A 173 -13.06 3.04 9.79
N ARG A 174 -12.16 3.99 9.92
CA ARG A 174 -12.31 5.13 10.84
C ARG A 174 -11.86 6.40 10.14
N TYR A 175 -12.46 7.50 10.58
CA TYR A 175 -12.12 8.85 10.21
C TYR A 175 -11.87 9.59 11.52
N ASP A 176 -10.78 10.33 11.61
CA ASP A 176 -10.51 11.18 12.76
C ASP A 176 -10.96 12.63 12.49
N ASP A 177 -11.18 13.38 13.57
CA ASP A 177 -11.61 14.78 13.47
C ASP A 177 -10.52 15.73 12.98
N ARG A 178 -9.26 15.29 12.98
CA ARG A 178 -8.07 16.05 12.54
C ARG A 178 -7.73 15.82 11.06
N GLY A 179 -8.51 15.01 10.34
CA GLY A 179 -8.38 14.80 8.92
C GLY A 179 -7.64 13.54 8.49
N GLY A 180 -7.39 12.58 9.37
CA GLY A 180 -6.88 11.26 9.00
C GLY A 180 -7.97 10.19 8.83
N ALA A 181 -7.65 9.09 8.15
CA ALA A 181 -8.52 7.93 8.00
C ALA A 181 -7.73 6.62 8.03
N THR A 182 -8.38 5.54 8.48
CA THR A 182 -7.76 4.21 8.58
C THR A 182 -8.64 3.11 8.01
N ILE A 183 -8.04 2.02 7.52
CA ILE A 183 -8.71 0.77 7.16
C ILE A 183 -7.74 -0.40 7.34
N ALA A 184 -8.25 -1.57 7.71
CA ALA A 184 -7.45 -2.78 7.79
C ALA A 184 -8.06 -3.96 7.02
N PHE A 185 -7.19 -4.85 6.57
CA PHE A 185 -7.50 -6.06 5.83
C PHE A 185 -6.81 -7.25 6.48
N GLU A 186 -7.42 -8.42 6.43
CA GLU A 186 -6.88 -9.67 6.95
C GLU A 186 -6.95 -10.80 5.92
N LEU A 187 -5.91 -11.63 5.91
CA LEU A 187 -5.85 -12.88 5.17
C LEU A 187 -5.21 -13.95 6.06
N ASP A 188 -5.92 -15.05 6.29
CA ASP A 188 -5.34 -16.28 6.83
C ASP A 188 -4.81 -17.09 5.64
N LEU A 189 -3.55 -17.53 5.66
CA LEU A 189 -2.98 -18.29 4.54
C LEU A 189 -3.66 -19.65 4.35
N ASN A 190 -4.37 -20.17 5.36
CA ASN A 190 -5.22 -21.36 5.17
C ASN A 190 -6.39 -21.11 4.19
N ASP A 191 -6.84 -19.86 4.08
CA ASP A 191 -7.92 -19.41 3.19
C ASP A 191 -7.43 -19.08 1.77
N VAL A 192 -6.12 -19.12 1.52
CA VAL A 192 -5.56 -18.87 0.18
C VAL A 192 -5.97 -20.00 -0.77
N ILE A 193 -6.51 -19.62 -1.93
CA ILE A 193 -6.96 -20.54 -2.99
C ILE A 193 -6.15 -20.32 -4.26
N ASN A 194 -5.78 -19.07 -4.54
CA ASN A 194 -5.01 -18.74 -5.72
C ASN A 194 -3.53 -19.00 -5.50
N ALA A 195 -2.87 -19.58 -6.50
CA ALA A 195 -1.53 -20.16 -6.43
C ALA A 195 -1.41 -21.34 -5.44
N ARG A 196 -2.55 -21.95 -5.02
CA ARG A 196 -2.63 -23.22 -4.31
C ARG A 196 -2.85 -24.35 -5.31
N GLY A 197 -2.11 -25.45 -5.20
CA GLY A 197 -2.35 -26.67 -5.98
C GLY A 197 -1.36 -26.98 -7.11
N ASP A 198 -0.45 -26.07 -7.48
CA ASP A 198 0.58 -26.35 -8.50
C ASP A 198 1.82 -27.08 -7.93
N GLY A 199 1.64 -27.81 -6.81
CA GLY A 199 2.71 -28.44 -6.02
C GLY A 199 3.43 -27.51 -5.02
N LYS A 200 2.97 -26.26 -4.89
CA LYS A 200 3.68 -25.11 -4.29
C LYS A 200 3.09 -24.56 -2.98
N TRP A 201 2.02 -25.20 -2.54
CA TRP A 201 1.37 -25.02 -1.24
C TRP A 201 0.47 -26.24 -1.01
N GLY A 202 1.11 -27.41 -0.99
CA GLY A 202 0.45 -28.67 -0.68
C GLY A 202 0.20 -28.81 0.83
N PRO A 203 -0.45 -29.90 1.28
CA PRO A 203 -0.65 -30.21 2.70
C PRO A 203 0.64 -30.17 3.55
N GLU A 204 1.80 -30.32 2.90
CA GLU A 204 3.14 -30.39 3.51
C GLU A 204 3.80 -29.02 3.74
N THR A 205 3.16 -27.91 3.34
CA THR A 205 3.73 -26.56 3.59
C THR A 205 3.75 -26.24 5.08
N ARG A 206 4.87 -25.72 5.57
CA ARG A 206 5.06 -25.37 6.99
C ARG A 206 4.64 -23.94 7.32
N LEU A 207 4.33 -23.13 6.31
CA LEU A 207 4.01 -21.72 6.49
C LEU A 207 2.54 -21.55 6.87
N ASN A 208 2.23 -21.61 8.16
CA ASN A 208 0.91 -21.22 8.66
C ASN A 208 0.99 -19.79 9.16
N ALA A 209 0.31 -18.86 8.48
CA ALA A 209 0.35 -17.46 8.84
C ALA A 209 -1.02 -16.78 8.77
N ARG A 210 -1.24 -15.83 9.69
CA ARG A 210 -2.29 -14.82 9.58
C ARG A 210 -1.63 -13.47 9.30
N CYS A 211 -2.08 -12.80 8.25
CA CYS A 211 -1.55 -11.51 7.84
C CYS A 211 -2.61 -10.42 7.99
N THR A 212 -2.23 -9.27 8.53
CA THR A 212 -3.06 -8.08 8.62
C THR A 212 -2.36 -6.90 7.97
N LEU A 213 -2.99 -6.26 6.99
CA LEU A 213 -2.56 -4.99 6.42
C LEU A 213 -3.37 -3.87 7.07
N SER A 214 -2.70 -2.90 7.69
CA SER A 214 -3.30 -1.68 8.21
C SER A 214 -2.83 -0.49 7.41
N LEU A 215 -3.77 0.32 6.94
CA LEU A 215 -3.54 1.54 6.19
C LEU A 215 -4.05 2.72 7.02
N ALA A 216 -3.23 3.76 7.14
CA ALA A 216 -3.61 5.04 7.72
C ALA A 216 -3.12 6.14 6.78
N PHE A 217 -3.98 7.09 6.44
CA PHE A 217 -3.60 8.21 5.58
C PHE A 217 -4.22 9.51 6.07
N ASP A 218 -3.62 10.62 5.68
CA ASP A 218 -4.09 11.97 5.95
C ASP A 218 -3.84 12.87 4.73
N ARG A 219 -3.71 14.19 4.95
CA ARG A 219 -3.53 15.18 3.89
C ARG A 219 -2.38 14.90 2.92
N ASP A 220 -1.25 14.38 3.41
CA ASP A 220 -0.01 14.27 2.64
C ASP A 220 0.77 12.98 2.91
N SER A 221 0.34 12.15 3.86
CA SER A 221 1.02 10.92 4.23
C SER A 221 0.14 9.66 4.13
N LEU A 222 0.74 8.56 3.68
CA LEU A 222 0.19 7.21 3.72
C LEU A 222 1.14 6.30 4.53
N THR A 223 0.65 5.79 5.64
CA THR A 223 1.28 4.72 6.43
C THR A 223 0.69 3.37 6.03
N THR A 224 1.56 2.42 5.69
CA THR A 224 1.20 1.03 5.38
C THR A 224 1.95 0.10 6.32
N THR A 225 1.23 -0.63 7.16
CA THR A 225 1.78 -1.61 8.09
C THR A 225 1.26 -3.00 7.76
N ILE A 226 2.14 -3.95 7.47
CA ILE A 226 1.80 -5.37 7.39
C ILE A 226 2.31 -6.10 8.63
N THR A 227 1.43 -6.88 9.24
CA THR A 227 1.75 -7.80 10.35
C THR A 227 1.56 -9.22 9.87
N MET A 228 2.53 -10.09 10.13
CA MET A 228 2.47 -11.51 9.82
C MET A 228 2.68 -12.28 11.12
N THR A 229 1.73 -13.13 11.49
CA THR A 229 1.76 -13.96 12.69
C THR A 229 1.89 -15.42 12.30
N ASN A 230 2.87 -16.13 12.85
CA ASN A 230 2.99 -17.57 12.70
C ASN A 230 1.91 -18.27 13.54
N THR A 231 0.94 -18.90 12.87
CA THR A 231 -0.16 -19.63 13.50
C THR A 231 0.08 -21.15 13.53
N GLY A 232 1.22 -21.61 13.03
CA GLY A 232 1.63 -23.01 13.04
C GLY A 232 2.44 -23.41 14.27
N ASP A 233 3.06 -24.58 14.15
CA ASP A 233 3.86 -25.25 15.19
C ASP A 233 5.36 -25.32 14.84
N SER A 234 5.76 -24.81 13.67
CA SER A 234 7.11 -24.84 13.15
C SER A 234 7.61 -23.44 12.79
N ASP A 235 8.92 -23.22 12.95
CA ASP A 235 9.60 -22.02 12.46
C ASP A 235 9.61 -22.00 10.92
N TRP A 236 9.54 -20.79 10.34
CA TRP A 236 9.71 -20.61 8.90
C TRP A 236 10.48 -19.34 8.55
N ASP A 237 11.28 -19.42 7.50
CA ASP A 237 11.96 -18.28 6.91
C ASP A 237 10.99 -17.47 6.05
N PHE A 238 11.22 -16.15 5.98
CA PHE A 238 10.41 -15.29 5.14
C PHE A 238 11.16 -14.03 4.73
N GLN A 239 10.64 -13.41 3.69
CA GLN A 239 10.88 -12.05 3.30
C GLN A 239 9.53 -11.33 3.18
N VAL A 240 9.55 -10.02 3.37
CA VAL A 240 8.39 -9.16 3.11
C VAL A 240 8.85 -7.90 2.41
N LEU A 241 8.11 -7.46 1.40
CA LEU A 241 8.43 -6.24 0.66
C LEU A 241 7.15 -5.57 0.16
N LEU A 242 7.15 -4.24 0.19
CA LEU A 242 6.09 -3.40 -0.39
C LEU A 242 6.58 -2.86 -1.73
N HIS A 243 6.02 -3.37 -2.83
CA HIS A 243 6.52 -3.15 -4.18
C HIS A 243 6.04 -1.82 -4.76
N ASN A 244 6.29 -0.69 -4.09
CA ASN A 244 5.69 0.60 -4.45
C ASN A 244 6.06 1.01 -5.88
N TYR A 245 5.05 1.38 -6.67
CA TYR A 245 5.21 2.08 -7.94
C TYR A 245 4.93 3.56 -7.70
N PHE A 246 5.97 4.40 -7.67
CA PHE A 246 5.79 5.85 -7.57
C PHE A 246 5.43 6.43 -8.92
N MET A 247 4.44 7.33 -8.94
CA MET A 247 4.10 8.14 -10.11
C MET A 247 5.22 9.15 -10.36
N VAL A 248 5.79 9.12 -11.55
CA VAL A 248 6.77 10.11 -12.03
C VAL A 248 6.08 11.01 -13.05
N ARG A 249 6.00 12.30 -12.75
CA ARG A 249 5.31 13.28 -13.60
C ARG A 249 6.17 13.66 -14.81
N GLY A 250 5.50 14.14 -15.86
CA GLY A 250 6.17 14.72 -17.03
C GLY A 250 7.03 13.73 -17.82
N HIS A 251 6.79 12.43 -17.72
CA HIS A 251 7.60 11.38 -18.36
C HIS A 251 9.09 11.42 -17.96
N ALA A 252 9.38 11.95 -16.78
CA ALA A 252 10.73 12.29 -16.34
C ALA A 252 11.48 11.13 -15.67
N ALA A 253 11.00 9.88 -15.74
CA ALA A 253 11.65 8.77 -15.00
C ALA A 253 13.11 8.52 -15.41
N LEU A 254 13.50 8.92 -16.63
CA LEU A 254 14.86 8.80 -17.14
C LEU A 254 15.69 10.10 -17.00
N ASP A 255 15.10 11.15 -16.45
CA ASP A 255 15.81 12.41 -16.16
C ASP A 255 16.33 12.39 -14.72
N GLY A 256 17.64 12.20 -14.56
CA GLY A 256 18.28 12.10 -13.25
C GLY A 256 18.26 13.39 -12.42
N GLU A 257 17.98 14.55 -13.02
CA GLU A 257 17.80 15.81 -12.27
C GLU A 257 16.43 15.89 -11.62
N GLN A 258 15.43 15.20 -12.19
CA GLN A 258 14.03 15.25 -11.76
C GLN A 258 13.54 13.96 -11.09
N CYS A 259 14.15 12.81 -11.43
CA CYS A 259 13.80 11.48 -10.94
C CYS A 259 15.05 10.78 -10.37
N TYR A 260 15.07 10.61 -9.05
CA TYR A 260 16.21 10.06 -8.34
C TYR A 260 15.80 9.48 -6.98
N VAL A 261 16.68 8.69 -6.37
CA VAL A 261 16.55 8.21 -4.98
C VAL A 261 17.81 8.56 -4.19
N ARG A 262 17.64 9.26 -3.07
CA ARG A 262 18.70 9.55 -2.07
C ARG A 262 18.45 8.77 -0.79
N GLY A 263 19.49 8.59 0.03
CA GLY A 263 19.42 7.88 1.33
C GLY A 263 19.90 6.42 1.28
N LEU A 264 20.33 5.97 0.11
CA LEU A 264 20.91 4.65 -0.15
C LEU A 264 22.44 4.66 -0.11
N GLU A 265 23.07 5.76 0.26
CA GLU A 265 24.54 5.88 0.29
C GLU A 265 25.13 4.87 1.29
N GLY A 266 26.21 4.19 0.90
CA GLY A 266 26.86 3.16 1.71
C GLY A 266 26.09 1.83 1.88
N TYR A 267 24.99 1.60 1.14
CA TYR A 267 24.37 0.27 1.05
C TYR A 267 25.18 -0.66 0.16
N GLY A 268 25.16 -1.96 0.46
CA GLY A 268 25.61 -2.98 -0.49
C GLY A 268 24.59 -3.10 -1.62
N VAL A 269 25.05 -3.20 -2.86
CA VAL A 269 24.23 -3.28 -4.06
C VAL A 269 24.42 -4.64 -4.70
N SER A 270 23.32 -5.30 -5.02
CA SER A 270 23.25 -6.44 -5.95
C SER A 270 22.46 -6.00 -7.17
N ASP A 271 23.13 -5.84 -8.32
CA ASP A 271 22.50 -5.48 -9.59
C ASP A 271 22.10 -6.76 -10.33
N LYS A 272 20.80 -7.04 -10.40
CA LYS A 272 20.30 -8.27 -11.03
C LYS A 272 20.42 -8.26 -12.55
N VAL A 273 20.71 -7.12 -13.15
CA VAL A 273 20.86 -6.96 -14.60
C VAL A 273 22.28 -7.29 -15.02
N SER A 274 23.29 -6.69 -14.36
CA SER A 274 24.70 -6.97 -14.66
C SER A 274 25.25 -8.19 -13.92
N GLY A 275 24.62 -8.58 -12.80
CA GLY A 275 25.13 -9.60 -11.88
C GLY A 275 26.24 -9.09 -10.94
N GLU A 276 26.51 -7.79 -10.95
CA GLU A 276 27.57 -7.19 -10.13
C GLU A 276 27.13 -6.94 -8.69
N GLU A 277 28.10 -7.04 -7.79
CA GLU A 277 27.96 -6.66 -6.38
C GLU A 277 28.97 -5.58 -6.03
N TYR A 278 28.52 -4.50 -5.38
CA TYR A 278 29.38 -3.36 -5.03
C TYR A 278 28.78 -2.55 -3.86
N MET A 279 29.49 -1.53 -3.38
CA MET A 279 28.95 -0.58 -2.39
C MET A 279 28.49 0.70 -3.09
N SER A 280 27.27 1.15 -2.83
CA SER A 280 26.75 2.41 -3.39
C SER A 280 27.56 3.60 -2.90
N GLY A 281 27.90 4.51 -3.83
CA GLY A 281 28.58 5.77 -3.53
C GLY A 281 27.67 6.83 -2.92
N GLY A 282 28.10 8.10 -3.01
CA GLY A 282 27.35 9.26 -2.48
C GLY A 282 26.36 9.91 -3.46
N GLU A 283 26.39 9.50 -4.74
CA GLU A 283 25.50 10.06 -5.76
C GLU A 283 24.09 9.46 -5.64
N PRO A 284 23.03 10.25 -5.94
CA PRO A 284 21.67 9.73 -6.01
C PRO A 284 21.54 8.59 -7.02
N VAL A 285 20.68 7.62 -6.73
CA VAL A 285 20.34 6.56 -7.68
C VAL A 285 19.40 7.13 -8.74
N THR A 286 19.78 6.97 -10.01
CA THR A 286 18.98 7.37 -11.18
C THR A 286 18.73 6.16 -12.09
N VAL A 287 17.75 6.28 -12.98
CA VAL A 287 17.51 5.25 -14.00
C VAL A 287 18.54 5.41 -15.13
N PRO A 288 19.39 4.41 -15.40
CA PRO A 288 20.32 4.46 -16.53
C PRO A 288 19.56 4.30 -17.86
N ASP A 289 20.24 4.45 -18.99
CA ASP A 289 19.69 4.17 -20.33
C ASP A 289 19.54 2.66 -20.61
N LYS A 290 18.97 1.93 -19.64
CA LYS A 290 18.67 0.49 -19.65
C LYS A 290 17.80 0.13 -18.43
N LEU A 291 17.30 -1.11 -18.42
CA LEU A 291 16.66 -1.73 -17.24
C LEU A 291 17.55 -1.56 -16.00
N ILE A 292 16.95 -1.19 -14.88
CA ILE A 292 17.54 -1.23 -13.55
C ILE A 292 16.72 -2.18 -12.66
N ASP A 293 17.40 -3.09 -11.97
CA ASP A 293 16.84 -3.99 -10.95
C ASP A 293 17.91 -4.20 -9.88
N ARG A 294 17.95 -3.30 -8.89
CA ARG A 294 19.00 -3.28 -7.87
C ARG A 294 18.42 -3.48 -6.48
N VAL A 295 19.01 -4.41 -5.74
CA VAL A 295 18.74 -4.62 -4.32
C VAL A 295 19.82 -3.93 -3.51
N TYR A 296 19.40 -3.11 -2.55
CA TYR A 296 20.25 -2.34 -1.64
C TYR A 296 20.15 -2.96 -0.24
N THR A 297 21.22 -3.59 0.21
CA THR A 297 21.35 -4.21 1.54
C THR A 297 21.95 -3.20 2.53
N PRO A 298 21.32 -2.99 3.70
CA PRO A 298 21.75 -1.96 4.64
C PRO A 298 23.14 -2.25 5.23
N PRO A 299 23.94 -1.20 5.49
CA PRO A 299 25.18 -1.35 6.24
C PRO A 299 24.89 -1.76 7.69
N ALA A 300 25.89 -2.36 8.35
CA ALA A 300 25.77 -2.76 9.75
C ALA A 300 25.36 -1.57 10.64
N GLY A 301 24.40 -1.81 11.54
CA GLY A 301 23.89 -0.79 12.46
C GLY A 301 22.78 0.13 11.91
N LYS A 302 22.46 0.06 10.60
CA LYS A 302 21.35 0.83 10.01
C LYS A 302 20.08 -0.02 9.97
N ALA A 303 19.21 0.15 10.97
CA ALA A 303 17.97 -0.61 11.06
C ALA A 303 16.83 -0.05 10.18
N GLU A 304 16.74 1.27 10.07
CA GLU A 304 15.66 1.95 9.34
C GLU A 304 16.12 2.47 7.97
N LEU A 305 15.21 2.44 7.02
CA LEU A 305 15.39 3.02 5.69
C LEU A 305 14.72 4.40 5.67
N ASN A 306 15.44 5.41 5.18
CA ASN A 306 14.95 6.78 5.04
C ASN A 306 15.41 7.31 3.69
N LEU A 307 14.48 7.60 2.79
CA LEU A 307 14.74 7.98 1.41
C LEU A 307 14.04 9.27 1.05
N VAL A 308 14.66 10.01 0.13
CA VAL A 308 14.03 11.12 -0.60
C VAL A 308 13.99 10.76 -2.07
N ILE A 309 12.81 10.83 -2.67
CA ILE A 309 12.55 10.40 -4.04
C ILE A 309 12.10 11.62 -4.86
N GLY A 310 12.86 11.94 -5.91
CA GLY A 310 12.44 12.87 -6.95
C GLY A 310 11.46 12.18 -7.89
N THR A 311 10.36 12.85 -8.25
CA THR A 311 9.25 12.25 -9.03
C THR A 311 8.81 13.10 -10.22
N GLY A 312 9.75 13.81 -10.86
CA GLY A 312 9.49 14.54 -12.11
C GLY A 312 8.90 15.95 -11.96
N ASP A 313 8.70 16.42 -10.73
CA ASP A 313 8.32 17.79 -10.41
C ASP A 313 9.28 18.38 -9.36
N SER A 314 9.05 19.63 -8.94
CA SER A 314 9.85 20.26 -7.88
C SER A 314 9.57 19.69 -6.48
N SER A 315 8.62 18.77 -6.35
CA SER A 315 8.22 18.16 -5.09
C SER A 315 8.86 16.79 -4.94
N THR A 316 9.07 16.38 -3.70
CA THR A 316 9.66 15.06 -3.41
C THR A 316 8.65 14.17 -2.71
N VAL A 317 9.03 12.91 -2.59
CA VAL A 317 8.38 11.96 -1.71
C VAL A 317 9.42 11.48 -0.70
N GLU A 318 9.11 11.63 0.58
CA GLU A 318 9.86 11.00 1.66
C GLU A 318 9.31 9.59 1.90
N LEU A 319 10.20 8.60 1.93
CA LEU A 319 9.86 7.23 2.30
C LEU A 319 10.67 6.84 3.53
N THR A 320 9.98 6.48 4.61
CA THR A 320 10.62 5.85 5.78
C THR A 320 10.08 4.45 5.96
N ALA A 321 10.93 3.50 6.37
CA ALA A 321 10.50 2.14 6.63
C ALA A 321 11.28 1.49 7.76
N ARG A 322 10.57 0.66 8.54
CA ARG A 322 11.10 -0.10 9.68
C ARG A 322 10.48 -1.48 9.76
N GLY A 323 11.29 -2.45 10.18
CA GLY A 323 10.86 -3.82 10.42
C GLY A 323 11.09 -4.26 11.86
N ASN A 324 10.24 -5.15 12.35
CA ASN A 324 10.40 -5.80 13.63
C ASN A 324 10.04 -7.29 13.51
N VAL A 325 10.82 -8.17 14.13
CA VAL A 325 10.55 -9.61 14.21
C VAL A 325 10.68 -10.02 15.68
N ASP A 326 9.59 -10.52 16.27
CA ASP A 326 9.53 -10.94 17.68
C ASP A 326 10.08 -9.87 18.65
N GLY A 327 9.67 -8.62 18.47
CA GLY A 327 10.06 -7.50 19.32
C GLY A 327 11.41 -6.89 18.97
N ARG A 328 12.17 -7.42 17.99
CA ARG A 328 13.51 -6.93 17.63
C ARG A 328 13.52 -6.20 16.28
N PRO A 329 14.13 -5.00 16.19
CA PRO A 329 14.32 -4.33 14.91
C PRO A 329 15.11 -5.20 13.92
N VAL A 330 14.68 -5.22 12.67
CA VAL A 330 15.38 -5.89 11.56
C VAL A 330 15.70 -4.86 10.49
N ALA A 331 16.92 -4.92 9.97
CA ALA A 331 17.41 -3.97 8.99
C ALA A 331 16.60 -4.03 7.69
N VAL A 332 16.28 -2.85 7.16
CA VAL A 332 15.43 -2.71 5.97
C VAL A 332 16.30 -2.56 4.72
N SER A 333 16.08 -3.43 3.74
CA SER A 333 16.62 -3.32 2.39
C SER A 333 15.75 -2.41 1.53
N GLY A 334 16.35 -1.80 0.51
CA GLY A 334 15.62 -1.10 -0.56
C GLY A 334 15.78 -1.83 -1.89
N VAL A 335 14.80 -1.70 -2.78
CA VAL A 335 14.95 -2.11 -4.18
C VAL A 335 14.60 -0.92 -5.06
N VAL A 336 15.39 -0.69 -6.11
CA VAL A 336 15.07 0.29 -7.15
C VAL A 336 14.91 -0.43 -8.47
N TRP A 337 13.75 -0.25 -9.10
CA TRP A 337 13.41 -0.92 -10.35
C TRP A 337 12.71 0.02 -11.34
N ASN A 338 13.12 -0.06 -12.60
CA ASN A 338 12.41 0.50 -13.73
C ASN A 338 12.61 -0.43 -14.93
N PRO A 339 11.52 -0.90 -15.59
CA PRO A 339 11.62 -1.92 -16.63
C PRO A 339 12.42 -1.46 -17.85
N HIS A 340 12.47 -0.16 -18.11
CA HIS A 340 12.89 0.39 -19.40
C HIS A 340 12.08 -0.15 -20.58
N GLU A 341 12.41 0.30 -21.79
CA GLU A 341 11.62 0.08 -22.99
C GLU A 341 11.39 -1.41 -23.33
N GLU A 342 12.46 -2.20 -23.42
CA GLU A 342 12.37 -3.59 -23.91
C GLU A 342 11.58 -4.49 -22.95
N LYS A 343 11.76 -4.34 -21.64
CA LYS A 343 10.96 -5.11 -20.66
C LYS A 343 9.51 -4.64 -20.64
N ALA A 344 9.26 -3.34 -20.78
CA ALA A 344 7.91 -2.77 -20.83
C ALA A 344 7.11 -3.34 -22.01
N LYS A 345 7.69 -3.40 -23.21
CA LYS A 345 7.06 -4.02 -24.40
C LYS A 345 6.65 -5.47 -24.19
N GLY A 346 7.40 -6.21 -23.37
CA GLY A 346 7.13 -7.63 -23.08
C GLY A 346 6.06 -7.88 -22.01
N MET A 347 5.55 -6.85 -21.33
CA MET A 347 4.56 -6.98 -20.27
C MET A 347 3.16 -6.64 -20.79
N SER A 348 2.33 -7.65 -21.03
CA SER A 348 0.96 -7.46 -21.57
C SER A 348 0.03 -6.64 -20.68
N ASP A 349 0.36 -6.49 -19.40
CA ASP A 349 -0.41 -5.74 -18.40
C ASP A 349 0.20 -4.37 -18.09
N PHE A 350 1.15 -3.91 -18.92
CA PHE A 350 1.89 -2.67 -18.74
C PHE A 350 2.00 -1.92 -20.08
N GLY A 351 1.64 -0.63 -20.10
CA GLY A 351 1.79 0.19 -21.30
C GLY A 351 3.26 0.37 -21.67
N SER A 352 3.62 0.10 -22.93
CA SER A 352 5.02 -0.01 -23.37
C SER A 352 5.87 1.27 -23.22
N ASP A 353 5.24 2.43 -23.12
CA ASP A 353 5.83 3.76 -22.88
C ASP A 353 5.78 4.20 -21.41
N GLN A 354 4.98 3.53 -20.57
CA GLN A 354 4.73 3.95 -19.18
C GLN A 354 5.92 3.76 -18.25
N TYR A 355 7.01 3.14 -18.70
CA TYR A 355 8.27 3.10 -17.94
C TYR A 355 8.85 4.49 -17.71
N ARG A 356 8.40 5.50 -18.49
CA ARG A 356 8.76 6.91 -18.30
C ARG A 356 7.97 7.60 -17.19
N ASP A 357 6.88 6.98 -16.72
CA ASP A 357 5.92 7.55 -15.77
C ASP A 357 6.02 6.94 -14.37
N MET A 358 7.03 6.11 -14.14
CA MET A 358 7.13 5.33 -12.92
C MET A 358 8.57 5.08 -12.47
N LEU A 359 8.72 4.93 -11.16
CA LEU A 359 9.90 4.37 -10.54
C LEU A 359 9.45 3.48 -9.39
N CYS A 360 9.93 2.24 -9.35
CA CYS A 360 9.72 1.41 -8.19
C CYS A 360 10.80 1.67 -7.15
N VAL A 361 10.37 1.98 -5.93
CA VAL A 361 11.23 2.10 -4.75
C VAL A 361 10.60 1.30 -3.62
N GLU A 362 11.18 0.13 -3.36
CA GLU A 362 10.49 -0.96 -2.67
C GLU A 362 11.23 -1.30 -1.37
N PRO A 363 10.73 -0.87 -0.21
CA PRO A 363 11.35 -1.20 1.06
C PRO A 363 10.92 -2.62 1.48
N GLY A 364 11.83 -3.37 2.09
CA GLY A 364 11.52 -4.73 2.55
C GLY A 364 12.51 -5.31 3.55
N LEU A 365 12.10 -6.41 4.20
CA LEU A 365 12.97 -7.28 4.98
C LEU A 365 13.39 -8.43 4.06
N LEU A 366 14.61 -8.34 3.53
CA LEU A 366 15.10 -9.24 2.48
C LEU A 366 16.34 -10.04 2.91
N ASP A 367 17.28 -9.38 3.59
CA ASP A 367 18.55 -9.99 4.02
C ASP A 367 18.54 -10.27 5.53
N LYS A 368 19.08 -11.44 5.92
CA LYS A 368 19.28 -11.85 7.33
C LYS A 368 18.04 -11.69 8.23
N VAL A 369 16.86 -11.95 7.67
CA VAL A 369 15.61 -11.94 8.43
C VAL A 369 15.57 -13.18 9.34
N PRO A 370 15.39 -13.04 10.65
CA PRO A 370 15.23 -14.20 11.53
C PRO A 370 13.97 -14.99 11.18
N ALA A 371 14.07 -16.33 11.20
CA ALA A 371 12.91 -17.20 11.05
C ALA A 371 11.80 -16.83 12.07
N LEU A 372 10.54 -16.83 11.62
CA LEU A 372 9.41 -16.51 12.48
C LEU A 372 8.96 -17.75 13.25
N LYS A 373 9.07 -17.68 14.58
CA LYS A 373 8.73 -18.78 15.49
C LYS A 373 7.22 -18.91 15.71
N PRO A 374 6.72 -20.11 16.09
CA PRO A 374 5.33 -20.34 16.46
C PRO A 374 4.77 -19.31 17.44
N GLY A 375 3.59 -18.78 17.13
CA GLY A 375 2.90 -17.77 17.94
C GLY A 375 3.55 -16.39 17.94
N ARG A 376 4.67 -16.19 17.23
CA ARG A 376 5.35 -14.88 17.13
C ARG A 376 4.87 -14.12 15.90
N SER A 377 5.12 -12.81 15.93
CA SER A 377 4.75 -11.91 14.85
C SER A 377 5.93 -11.10 14.36
N ALA A 378 5.90 -10.78 13.07
CA ALA A 378 6.72 -9.79 12.45
C ALA A 378 5.84 -8.63 11.96
N THR A 379 6.36 -7.40 12.01
CA THR A 379 5.69 -6.21 11.49
C THR A 379 6.64 -5.46 10.56
N PHE A 380 6.13 -5.03 9.42
CA PHE A 380 6.85 -4.15 8.50
C PHE A 380 5.99 -2.92 8.23
N THR A 381 6.54 -1.74 8.46
CA THR A 381 5.85 -0.47 8.28
C THR A 381 6.62 0.42 7.33
N GLN A 382 5.94 0.98 6.35
CA GLN A 382 6.42 2.14 5.62
C GLN A 382 5.51 3.35 5.85
N VAL A 383 6.10 4.53 5.72
CA VAL A 383 5.40 5.81 5.61
C VAL A 383 5.88 6.50 4.35
N ILE A 384 4.95 6.85 3.48
CA ILE A 384 5.17 7.67 2.29
C ILE A 384 4.59 9.04 2.59
N LYS A 385 5.34 10.10 2.33
CA LYS A 385 4.89 11.48 2.56
C LYS A 385 5.24 12.37 1.38
N ALA A 386 4.27 13.12 0.87
CA ALA A 386 4.52 14.19 -0.09
C ALA A 386 5.10 15.42 0.60
N VAL A 387 6.16 16.01 0.01
CA VAL A 387 6.85 17.20 0.52
C VAL A 387 6.84 18.33 -0.49
#